data_AF-A0A8S3Q0M7-F1
#
_entry.id   AF-A0A8S3Q0M7-F1
#
_cell.length_a   1.000
_cell.length_b   1.000
_cell.length_c   1.000
_cell.angle_alpha   90.00
_cell.angle_beta   90.00
_cell.angle_gamma   90.00
#
_symmetry.space_group_name_H-M   'P 1'
#
loop_
_entity.id
_entity.type
_entity.pdbx_description
1 polymer ?
#
loop_
_entity_poly.entity_id
_entity_poly.type
_entity_poly.pdbx_seq_one_letter_code
_entity_poly.pdbx_strand_id
1 'polypeptide(L)'
;MASLVTDYCTLCNDDGTSTEAVRWCVECEVFLCTDCEKHHKKLRISKVHNTMSTKDYHNLPKFMQEISSQCRDHKKKYELYCSFHACPCCVMCITDKHQKCQEMKPLSDILKQVKSSASVQLFEKDLKDVKENLEEIIKHLNSRINTSNSQKTKAAEQIRSMRKSIDDFLDKLEQEILDDLDSKQSKLKSKMNTLLQQLKTQANQISQLQSEFSKMTQYATELQMYVGLREIEKTTSEAAKHLEDLKSGGQLDEVNLELTISSELQSILKDVKSFGDININTSPFTLQLKAGRKDQAQYLVHATPTIEQIKPSLLRQLTIPQDMKNINIKACTILPDGKYLILDDDFVTSNLLLFSNDGMFMREVVKFTRGSYDSCFVRTNTVAVALVKNR
;
A
#
# COMPACT_ATOMS: atom_id res chain seq x y z
N MET A 1 -22.43 -4.97 29.58
CA MET A 1 -22.93 -5.37 30.90
C MET A 1 -22.10 -6.55 31.36
N ALA A 2 -21.21 -6.37 32.33
CA ALA A 2 -20.40 -7.47 32.85
C ALA A 2 -21.32 -8.37 33.70
N SER A 3 -21.47 -9.63 33.29
CA SER A 3 -22.12 -10.65 34.13
C SER A 3 -21.35 -10.71 35.45
N LEU A 4 -22.04 -10.45 36.56
CA LEU A 4 -21.48 -10.67 37.90
C LEU A 4 -21.27 -12.18 38.04
N VAL A 5 -20.03 -12.63 37.88
CA VAL A 5 -19.64 -14.01 38.22
C VAL A 5 -19.65 -14.07 39.74
N THR A 6 -20.62 -14.79 40.29
CA THR A 6 -20.73 -15.03 41.74
C THR A 6 -19.99 -16.33 42.04
N ASP A 7 -18.85 -16.22 42.73
CA ASP A 7 -18.13 -17.39 43.24
C ASP A 7 -18.68 -17.76 44.62
N TYR A 8 -18.69 -19.05 44.92
CA TYR A 8 -19.10 -19.57 46.24
C TYR A 8 -17.88 -19.97 47.05
N CYS A 9 -18.00 -19.85 48.37
CA CYS A 9 -16.95 -20.26 49.30
C CYS A 9 -16.70 -21.76 49.18
N THR A 10 -15.46 -22.14 48.84
CA THR A 10 -15.07 -23.54 48.62
C THR A 10 -15.32 -24.38 49.86
N LEU A 11 -14.88 -23.91 51.03
CA LEU A 11 -15.00 -24.64 52.30
C LEU A 11 -16.45 -24.80 52.75
N CYS A 12 -17.25 -23.73 52.68
CA CYS A 12 -18.66 -23.81 53.04
C CYS A 12 -19.40 -24.77 52.12
N ASN A 13 -19.08 -24.75 50.82
CA ASN A 13 -19.70 -25.63 49.85
C ASN A 13 -19.33 -27.09 50.08
N ASP A 14 -18.09 -27.38 50.47
CA ASP A 14 -17.65 -28.71 50.88
C ASP A 14 -18.42 -29.21 52.14
N ASP A 15 -18.76 -28.29 53.05
CA ASP A 15 -19.60 -28.55 54.23
C ASP A 15 -21.12 -28.56 53.92
N GLY A 16 -21.52 -28.47 52.65
CA GLY A 16 -22.93 -28.50 52.21
C GLY A 16 -23.68 -27.18 52.37
N THR A 17 -22.97 -26.07 52.61
CA THR A 17 -23.54 -24.73 52.78
C THR A 17 -23.10 -23.79 51.65
N SER A 18 -24.04 -23.17 50.95
CA SER A 18 -23.72 -22.25 49.85
C SER A 18 -23.65 -20.81 50.33
N THR A 19 -22.44 -20.32 50.61
CA THR A 19 -22.19 -18.91 50.95
C THR A 19 -21.38 -18.23 49.85
N GLU A 20 -21.71 -16.97 49.54
CA GLU A 20 -20.98 -16.19 48.54
C GLU A 20 -19.54 -15.89 49.00
N ALA A 21 -18.59 -16.10 48.10
CA ALA A 21 -17.20 -15.77 48.35
C ALA A 21 -16.90 -14.31 48.04
N VAL A 22 -16.08 -13.70 48.90
CA VAL A 22 -15.64 -12.31 48.76
C VAL A 22 -14.14 -12.20 48.53
N ARG A 23 -13.39 -13.28 48.80
CA ARG A 23 -11.93 -13.32 48.66
C ARG A 23 -11.47 -14.57 47.93
N TRP A 24 -10.40 -14.43 47.18
CA TRP A 24 -9.61 -15.53 46.61
C TRP A 24 -8.25 -15.59 47.33
N CYS A 25 -7.84 -16.76 47.79
CA CYS A 25 -6.51 -16.99 48.36
C CYS A 25 -5.60 -17.61 47.31
N VAL A 26 -4.49 -16.94 46.99
CA VAL A 26 -3.59 -17.34 45.90
C VAL A 26 -2.87 -18.65 46.21
N GLU A 27 -2.38 -18.82 47.44
CA GLU A 27 -1.57 -19.96 47.84
C GLU A 27 -2.40 -21.22 48.14
N CYS A 28 -3.67 -21.04 48.51
CA CYS A 28 -4.59 -22.15 48.75
C CYS A 28 -5.42 -22.51 47.52
N GLU A 29 -5.48 -21.63 46.52
CA GLU A 29 -6.34 -21.79 45.33
C GLU A 29 -7.81 -22.04 45.69
N VAL A 30 -8.33 -21.29 46.67
CA VAL A 30 -9.72 -21.40 47.15
C VAL A 30 -10.41 -20.06 47.28
N PHE A 31 -11.73 -20.09 47.11
CA PHE A 31 -12.64 -18.98 47.35
C PHE A 31 -13.13 -19.01 48.81
N LEU A 32 -13.13 -17.84 49.46
CA LEU A 32 -13.46 -17.69 50.87
C LEU A 32 -14.59 -16.66 51.04
N CYS A 33 -15.63 -17.01 51.81
CA CYS A 33 -16.58 -16.04 52.35
C CYS A 33 -15.94 -15.20 53.46
N THR A 34 -16.64 -14.16 53.91
CA THR A 34 -16.17 -13.22 54.92
C THR A 34 -15.71 -13.92 56.21
N ASP A 35 -16.42 -14.96 56.64
CA ASP A 35 -16.09 -15.66 57.88
C ASP A 35 -14.96 -16.66 57.69
N CYS A 36 -14.92 -17.40 56.58
CA CYS A 36 -13.78 -18.27 56.28
C CYS A 36 -12.49 -17.45 56.11
N GLU A 37 -12.53 -16.26 55.50
CA GLU A 37 -11.36 -15.37 55.41
C GLU A 37 -10.86 -14.92 56.79
N LYS A 38 -11.76 -14.50 57.69
CA LYS A 38 -11.38 -14.11 59.06
C LYS A 38 -10.66 -15.24 59.79
N HIS A 39 -11.15 -16.46 59.67
CA HIS A 39 -10.50 -17.63 60.27
C HIS A 39 -9.17 -17.94 59.59
N HIS A 40 -9.15 -17.91 58.25
CA HIS A 40 -7.96 -18.12 57.43
C HIS A 40 -6.80 -17.20 57.82
N LYS A 41 -7.09 -15.92 58.11
CA LYS A 41 -6.09 -14.95 58.55
C LYS A 41 -5.64 -15.09 60.01
N LYS A 42 -6.41 -15.79 60.85
CA LYS A 42 -6.05 -16.06 62.26
C LYS A 42 -5.16 -17.29 62.43
N LEU A 43 -5.22 -18.24 61.50
CA LEU A 43 -4.41 -19.46 61.55
C LEU A 43 -2.94 -19.15 61.29
N ARG A 44 -2.05 -19.77 62.09
CA ARG A 44 -0.59 -19.55 61.99
C ARG A 44 -0.03 -19.83 60.60
N ILE A 45 -0.60 -20.81 59.90
CA ILE A 45 -0.13 -21.30 58.59
C ILE A 45 -0.56 -20.41 57.42
N SER A 46 -1.76 -19.82 57.47
CA SER A 46 -2.36 -19.10 56.35
C SER A 46 -2.47 -17.59 56.56
N LYS A 47 -2.13 -17.07 57.75
CA LYS A 47 -2.07 -15.63 58.02
C LYS A 47 -1.17 -14.83 57.08
N VAL A 48 -0.19 -15.49 56.45
CA VAL A 48 0.77 -14.88 55.52
C VAL A 48 0.36 -15.04 54.05
N HIS A 49 -0.72 -15.76 53.76
CA HIS A 49 -1.18 -15.96 52.39
C HIS A 49 -1.74 -14.66 51.81
N ASN A 50 -1.48 -14.44 50.53
CA ASN A 50 -2.01 -13.31 49.81
C ASN A 50 -3.48 -13.56 49.42
N THR A 51 -4.35 -12.65 49.81
CA THR A 51 -5.78 -12.70 49.49
C THR A 51 -6.18 -11.48 48.66
N MET A 52 -6.86 -11.69 47.54
CA MET A 52 -7.43 -10.62 46.70
C MET A 52 -8.96 -10.71 46.70
N SER A 53 -9.66 -9.67 46.25
CA SER A 53 -11.11 -9.77 46.08
C SER A 53 -11.46 -10.71 44.91
N THR A 54 -12.65 -11.29 44.92
CA THR A 54 -13.16 -12.07 43.76
C THR A 54 -13.21 -11.23 42.49
N LYS A 55 -13.55 -9.94 42.61
CA LYS A 55 -13.50 -8.98 41.50
C LYS A 55 -12.08 -8.82 40.94
N ASP A 56 -11.08 -8.68 41.79
CA ASP A 56 -9.68 -8.55 41.35
C ASP A 56 -9.17 -9.84 40.69
N TYR A 57 -9.57 -10.99 41.21
CA TYR A 57 -9.27 -12.29 40.60
C TYR A 57 -9.84 -12.40 39.18
N HIS A 58 -11.11 -12.03 38.99
CA HIS A 58 -11.76 -12.03 37.67
C HIS A 58 -11.18 -11.01 36.69
N ASN A 59 -10.56 -9.94 37.20
CA ASN A 59 -9.84 -8.96 36.39
C ASN A 59 -8.45 -9.43 35.95
N LEU A 60 -7.91 -10.52 36.54
CA LEU A 60 -6.67 -11.10 36.05
C LEU A 60 -6.88 -11.71 34.66
N PRO A 61 -5.86 -11.69 33.79
CA PRO A 61 -5.92 -12.41 32.51
C PRO A 61 -6.31 -13.88 32.72
N LYS A 62 -7.18 -14.41 31.87
CA LYS A 62 -7.70 -15.80 31.99
C LYS A 62 -6.58 -16.84 32.14
N PHE A 63 -5.50 -16.70 31.37
CA PHE A 63 -4.38 -17.61 31.46
C PHE A 63 -3.72 -17.62 32.85
N MET A 64 -3.79 -16.52 33.61
CA MET A 64 -3.28 -16.48 35.00
C MET A 64 -4.22 -17.18 35.98
N GLN A 65 -5.53 -17.12 35.75
CA GLN A 65 -6.53 -17.82 36.57
C GLN A 65 -6.41 -19.36 36.43
N GLU A 66 -5.90 -19.83 35.28
CA GLU A 66 -5.69 -21.24 34.98
C GLU A 66 -4.33 -21.79 35.45
N ILE A 67 -3.44 -20.93 35.97
CA ILE A 67 -2.14 -21.36 36.52
C ILE A 67 -2.36 -21.92 37.92
N SER A 68 -2.15 -23.23 38.08
CA SER A 68 -2.07 -23.89 39.38
C SER A 68 -0.64 -23.89 39.90
N SER A 69 -0.49 -23.78 41.21
CA SER A 69 0.76 -23.98 41.97
C SER A 69 1.20 -25.45 42.05
N GLN A 70 0.36 -26.37 41.56
CA GLN A 70 0.62 -27.81 41.55
C GLN A 70 0.87 -28.36 40.15
N CYS A 71 1.76 -29.35 40.10
CA CYS A 71 2.01 -30.17 38.93
C CYS A 71 0.74 -30.82 38.44
N ARG A 72 0.43 -30.64 37.14
CA ARG A 72 -0.77 -31.19 36.53
C ARG A 72 -0.79 -32.72 36.58
N ASP A 73 0.36 -33.34 36.36
CA ASP A 73 0.53 -34.80 36.28
C ASP A 73 0.53 -35.47 37.65
N HIS A 74 1.23 -34.89 38.64
CA HIS A 74 1.47 -35.56 39.92
C HIS A 74 0.76 -34.92 41.12
N LYS A 75 0.06 -33.78 40.93
CA LYS A 75 -0.65 -33.02 41.98
C LYS A 75 0.24 -32.67 43.19
N LYS A 76 1.54 -32.46 42.95
CA LYS A 76 2.53 -32.01 43.92
C LYS A 76 2.97 -30.59 43.59
N LYS A 77 3.40 -29.83 44.60
CA LYS A 77 3.89 -28.45 44.40
C LYS A 77 5.06 -28.41 43.43
N TYR A 78 5.12 -27.36 42.63
CA TYR A 78 6.31 -27.07 41.85
C TYR A 78 7.44 -26.58 42.76
N GLU A 79 8.59 -27.23 42.68
CA GLU A 79 9.77 -26.92 43.52
C GLU A 79 11.04 -26.76 42.70
N LEU A 80 11.02 -27.25 41.46
CA LEU A 80 12.16 -27.26 40.54
C LEU A 80 11.80 -26.56 39.23
N TYR A 81 12.81 -26.14 38.50
CA TYR A 81 12.71 -25.60 37.16
C TYR A 81 13.66 -26.34 36.24
N CYS A 82 13.14 -26.87 35.13
CA CYS A 82 13.95 -27.50 34.11
C CYS A 82 14.44 -26.44 33.12
N SER A 83 15.75 -26.20 33.04
CA SER A 83 16.31 -25.21 32.10
C SER A 83 16.21 -25.65 30.64
N PHE A 84 16.18 -26.95 30.36
CA PHE A 84 16.08 -27.50 29.01
C PHE A 84 14.67 -27.35 28.41
N HIS A 85 13.64 -27.73 29.16
CA HIS A 85 12.22 -27.61 28.75
C HIS A 85 11.59 -26.27 29.15
N ALA A 86 12.33 -25.48 29.92
CA ALA A 86 11.96 -24.17 30.40
C ALA A 86 10.62 -24.11 31.16
N CYS A 87 10.35 -25.10 32.00
CA CYS A 87 9.09 -25.28 32.71
C CYS A 87 9.27 -25.58 34.21
N PRO A 88 8.31 -25.19 35.07
CA PRO A 88 8.30 -25.61 36.47
C PRO A 88 7.98 -27.10 36.59
N CYS A 89 8.63 -27.77 37.54
CA CYS A 89 8.57 -29.21 37.78
C CYS A 89 8.35 -29.51 39.27
N CYS A 90 7.59 -30.56 39.58
CA CYS A 90 7.61 -31.13 40.93
C CYS A 90 8.72 -32.19 41.04
N VAL A 91 9.02 -32.64 42.26
CA VAL A 91 10.08 -33.64 42.49
C VAL A 91 9.88 -34.96 41.72
N MET A 92 8.62 -35.38 41.50
CA MET A 92 8.31 -36.60 40.75
C MET A 92 8.58 -36.46 39.24
N CYS A 93 8.57 -35.23 38.71
CA CYS A 93 8.84 -34.98 37.28
C CYS A 93 10.27 -35.38 36.89
N ILE A 94 11.22 -35.34 37.84
CA ILE A 94 12.63 -35.72 37.60
C ILE A 94 12.72 -37.18 37.16
N THR A 95 12.04 -38.07 37.88
CA THR A 95 12.09 -39.51 37.64
C THR A 95 11.13 -39.98 36.55
N ASP A 96 10.33 -39.08 35.98
CA ASP A 96 9.32 -39.40 34.97
C ASP A 96 9.71 -38.78 33.61
N LYS A 97 9.35 -37.50 33.41
CA LYS A 97 9.52 -36.81 32.12
C LYS A 97 10.88 -36.15 31.93
N HIS A 98 11.64 -35.95 33.01
CA HIS A 98 12.88 -35.17 32.98
C HIS A 98 14.13 -35.99 33.39
N GLN A 99 14.08 -37.32 33.26
CA GLN A 99 15.17 -38.21 33.66
C GLN A 99 16.52 -37.88 33.02
N LYS A 100 16.50 -37.33 31.80
CA LYS A 100 17.70 -36.98 31.02
C LYS A 100 18.07 -35.49 31.10
N CYS A 101 17.29 -34.68 31.82
CA CYS A 101 17.56 -33.25 31.96
C CYS A 101 18.61 -33.03 33.03
N GLN A 102 19.80 -32.55 32.65
CA GLN A 102 20.92 -32.38 33.57
C GLN A 102 20.87 -31.07 34.37
N GLU A 103 20.21 -30.04 33.84
CA GLU A 103 20.10 -28.73 34.48
C GLU A 103 18.71 -28.50 35.10
N MET A 104 18.60 -28.92 36.36
CA MET A 104 17.47 -28.60 37.24
C MET A 104 17.89 -27.57 38.27
N LYS A 105 17.12 -26.50 38.41
CA LYS A 105 17.35 -25.43 39.39
C LYS A 105 16.21 -25.38 40.41
N PRO A 106 16.46 -24.99 41.67
CA PRO A 106 15.37 -24.70 42.60
C PRO A 106 14.46 -23.62 42.02
N LEU A 107 13.15 -23.86 41.98
CA LEU A 107 12.20 -22.90 41.42
C LEU A 107 12.22 -21.59 42.20
N SER A 108 12.46 -21.64 43.51
CA SER A 108 12.64 -20.47 44.36
C SER A 108 13.74 -19.54 43.88
N ASP A 109 14.81 -20.08 43.27
CA ASP A 109 15.92 -19.27 42.77
C ASP A 109 15.57 -18.58 41.45
N ILE A 110 14.72 -19.21 40.63
CA ILE A 110 14.20 -18.64 39.38
C ILE A 110 13.13 -17.57 39.66
N LEU A 111 12.29 -17.80 40.67
CA LEU A 111 11.20 -16.88 41.03
C LEU A 111 11.67 -15.63 41.78
N LYS A 112 12.90 -15.63 42.32
CA LYS A 112 13.50 -14.46 42.96
C LYS A 112 13.54 -13.30 41.95
N GLN A 113 12.96 -12.18 42.35
CA GLN A 113 13.03 -10.91 41.61
C GLN A 113 12.41 -10.94 40.19
N VAL A 114 11.60 -11.94 39.81
CA VAL A 114 10.95 -11.97 38.48
C VAL A 114 10.13 -10.71 38.22
N LYS A 115 9.34 -10.28 39.22
CA LYS A 115 8.52 -9.06 39.14
C LYS A 115 9.34 -7.76 39.03
N SER A 116 10.60 -7.79 39.47
CA SER A 116 11.53 -6.65 39.45
C SER A 116 12.69 -6.86 38.47
N SER A 117 12.59 -7.87 37.61
CA SER A 117 13.64 -8.20 36.65
C SER A 117 13.64 -7.18 35.52
N ALA A 118 14.81 -6.95 34.93
CA ALA A 118 14.94 -6.13 33.73
C ALA A 118 14.02 -6.63 32.61
N SER A 119 13.74 -7.95 32.57
CA SER A 119 12.80 -8.58 31.63
C SER A 119 11.43 -7.91 31.59
N VAL A 120 10.87 -7.49 32.73
CA VAL A 120 9.54 -6.86 32.77
C VAL A 120 9.54 -5.53 32.04
N GLN A 121 10.48 -4.64 32.38
CA GLN A 121 10.66 -3.34 31.72
C GLN A 121 10.95 -3.49 30.23
N LEU A 122 11.68 -4.56 29.89
CA LEU A 122 11.99 -4.92 28.52
C LEU A 122 10.73 -5.34 27.74
N PHE A 123 9.89 -6.23 28.28
CA PHE A 123 8.63 -6.59 27.62
C PHE A 123 7.65 -5.42 27.52
N GLU A 124 7.60 -4.55 28.52
CA GLU A 124 6.81 -3.31 28.47
C GLU A 124 7.26 -2.41 27.30
N LYS A 125 8.56 -2.27 27.09
CA LYS A 125 9.11 -1.55 25.95
C LYS A 125 8.74 -2.21 24.62
N ASP A 126 8.87 -3.53 24.51
CA ASP A 126 8.55 -4.25 23.27
C ASP A 126 7.06 -4.11 22.91
N LEU A 127 6.16 -4.22 23.89
CA LEU A 127 4.73 -3.97 23.71
C LEU A 127 4.45 -2.54 23.22
N LYS A 128 5.13 -1.56 23.81
CA LYS A 128 5.03 -0.17 23.39
C LYS A 128 5.52 0.04 21.97
N ASP A 129 6.69 -0.49 21.62
CA ASP A 129 7.28 -0.33 20.29
C ASP A 129 6.42 -1.02 19.20
N VAL A 130 5.86 -2.20 19.49
CA VAL A 130 4.90 -2.87 18.58
C VAL A 130 3.63 -2.03 18.41
N LYS A 131 3.07 -1.49 19.49
CA LYS A 131 1.88 -0.63 19.42
C LYS A 131 2.15 0.60 18.55
N GLU A 132 3.25 1.30 18.78
CA GLU A 132 3.62 2.50 18.03
C GLU A 132 3.82 2.19 16.54
N ASN A 133 4.49 1.07 16.21
CA ASN A 133 4.61 0.59 14.82
C ASN A 133 3.24 0.38 14.17
N LEU A 134 2.29 -0.26 14.87
CA LEU A 134 0.94 -0.49 14.37
C LEU A 134 0.19 0.82 14.13
N GLU A 135 0.27 1.77 15.06
CA GLU A 135 -0.35 3.10 14.95
C GLU A 135 0.22 3.88 13.75
N GLU A 136 1.53 3.79 13.51
CA GLU A 136 2.19 4.43 12.36
C GLU A 136 1.76 3.81 11.03
N ILE A 137 1.67 2.47 10.96
CA ILE A 137 1.15 1.75 9.79
C ILE A 137 -0.30 2.16 9.52
N ILE A 138 -1.15 2.21 10.55
CA ILE A 138 -2.56 2.63 10.43
C ILE A 138 -2.64 4.05 9.86
N LYS A 139 -1.86 4.99 10.40
CA LYS A 139 -1.81 6.38 9.92
C LYS A 139 -1.39 6.45 8.45
N HIS A 140 -0.35 5.69 8.07
CA HIS A 140 0.13 5.64 6.69
C HIS A 140 -0.92 5.06 5.73
N LEU A 141 -1.61 3.98 6.13
CA LEU A 141 -2.68 3.38 5.32
C LEU A 141 -3.86 4.35 5.13
N ASN A 142 -4.28 5.05 6.18
CA ASN A 142 -5.33 6.06 6.09
C ASN A 142 -4.94 7.19 5.13
N SER A 143 -3.70 7.68 5.21
CA SER A 143 -3.19 8.68 4.27
C SER A 143 -3.21 8.16 2.82
N ARG A 144 -2.78 6.91 2.58
CA ARG A 144 -2.83 6.31 1.25
C ARG A 144 -4.24 6.16 0.70
N ILE A 145 -5.21 5.79 1.53
CA ILE A 145 -6.62 5.72 1.13
C ILE A 145 -7.11 7.10 0.68
N ASN A 146 -6.82 8.14 1.46
CA ASN A 146 -7.20 9.51 1.12
C ASN A 146 -6.53 10.00 -0.17
N THR A 147 -5.24 9.74 -0.35
CA THR A 147 -4.52 10.07 -1.59
C THR A 147 -5.10 9.32 -2.78
N SER A 148 -5.38 8.02 -2.65
CA SER A 148 -6.01 7.22 -3.71
C SER A 148 -7.38 7.76 -4.11
N ASN A 149 -8.20 8.18 -3.13
CA ASN A 149 -9.50 8.80 -3.40
C ASN A 149 -9.33 10.13 -4.15
N SER A 150 -8.38 10.97 -3.73
CA SER A 150 -8.08 12.22 -4.44
C SER A 150 -7.58 11.99 -5.87
N GLN A 151 -6.71 11.00 -6.08
CA GLN A 151 -6.23 10.62 -7.42
C GLN A 151 -7.38 10.15 -8.32
N LYS A 152 -8.30 9.34 -7.80
CA LYS A 152 -9.51 8.93 -8.52
C LYS A 152 -10.36 10.13 -8.94
N THR A 153 -10.60 11.08 -8.02
CA THR A 153 -11.37 12.29 -8.33
C THR A 153 -10.69 13.12 -9.41
N LYS A 154 -9.38 13.35 -9.32
CA LYS A 154 -8.60 14.08 -10.33
C LYS A 154 -8.65 13.41 -11.71
N ALA A 155 -8.50 12.08 -11.75
CA ALA A 155 -8.60 11.33 -13.01
C ALA A 155 -10.00 11.47 -13.63
N ALA A 156 -11.05 11.40 -12.82
CA ALA A 156 -12.42 11.60 -13.30
C ALA A 156 -12.65 13.04 -13.82
N GLU A 157 -12.10 14.05 -13.14
CA GLU A 157 -12.15 15.45 -13.60
C GLU A 157 -11.41 15.64 -14.92
N GLN A 158 -10.23 15.04 -15.10
CA GLN A 158 -9.48 15.08 -16.36
C GLN A 158 -10.26 14.45 -17.51
N ILE A 159 -10.88 13.29 -17.30
CA ILE A 159 -11.73 12.64 -18.30
C ILE A 159 -12.88 13.54 -18.71
N ARG A 160 -13.59 14.12 -17.73
CA ARG A 160 -14.72 15.04 -17.99
C ARG A 160 -14.28 16.31 -18.71
N SER A 161 -13.16 16.89 -18.29
CA SER A 161 -12.59 18.09 -18.92
C SER A 161 -12.21 17.81 -20.37
N MET A 162 -11.56 16.67 -20.64
CA MET A 162 -11.19 16.29 -22.00
C MET A 162 -12.44 16.10 -22.87
N ARG A 163 -13.46 15.42 -22.36
CA ARG A 163 -14.73 15.26 -23.09
C ARG A 163 -15.34 16.62 -23.42
N LYS A 164 -15.43 17.52 -22.45
CA LYS A 164 -15.95 18.87 -22.65
C LYS A 164 -15.16 19.63 -23.71
N SER A 165 -13.83 19.58 -23.67
CA SER A 165 -13.00 20.25 -24.69
C SER A 165 -13.21 19.69 -26.10
N ILE A 166 -13.49 18.40 -26.23
CA ILE A 166 -13.86 17.80 -27.53
C ILE A 166 -15.23 18.32 -27.99
N ASP A 167 -16.22 18.33 -27.10
CA ASP A 167 -17.57 18.83 -27.41
C ASP A 167 -17.52 20.31 -27.83
N ASP A 168 -16.87 21.17 -27.02
CA ASP A 168 -16.71 22.60 -27.31
C ASP A 168 -15.99 22.85 -28.65
N PHE A 169 -15.04 21.98 -29.03
CA PHE A 169 -14.35 22.07 -30.31
C PHE A 169 -15.23 21.68 -31.49
N LEU A 170 -16.04 20.61 -31.35
CA LEU A 170 -16.97 20.18 -32.38
C LEU A 170 -18.10 21.19 -32.58
N ASP A 171 -18.66 21.74 -31.50
CA ASP A 171 -19.67 22.81 -31.55
C ASP A 171 -19.13 24.04 -32.30
N LYS A 172 -17.85 24.39 -32.07
CA LYS A 172 -17.20 25.48 -32.79
C LYS A 172 -17.09 25.19 -34.29
N LEU A 173 -16.67 23.99 -34.68
CA LEU A 173 -16.57 23.61 -36.10
C LEU A 173 -17.93 23.59 -36.79
N GLU A 174 -18.98 23.14 -36.10
CA GLU A 174 -20.36 23.19 -36.59
C GLU A 174 -20.81 24.64 -36.82
N GLN A 175 -20.58 25.52 -35.85
CA GLN A 175 -20.98 26.92 -36.00
C GLN A 175 -20.23 27.62 -37.14
N GLU A 176 -18.93 27.35 -37.31
CA GLU A 176 -18.13 27.93 -38.40
C GLU A 176 -18.68 27.55 -39.78
N ILE A 177 -19.10 26.29 -39.99
CA ILE A 177 -19.64 25.86 -41.28
C ILE A 177 -21.08 26.35 -41.51
N LEU A 178 -21.89 26.47 -40.45
CA LEU A 178 -23.23 27.06 -40.53
C LEU A 178 -23.17 28.55 -40.85
N ASP A 179 -22.26 29.30 -40.23
CA ASP A 179 -22.06 30.72 -40.51
C ASP A 179 -21.58 30.96 -41.96
N ASP A 180 -20.68 30.11 -42.47
CA ASP A 180 -20.23 30.18 -43.87
C ASP A 180 -21.37 29.85 -44.84
N LEU A 181 -22.19 28.84 -44.51
CA LEU A 181 -23.39 28.48 -45.29
C LEU A 181 -24.36 29.67 -45.38
N ASP A 182 -24.73 30.25 -44.25
CA ASP A 182 -25.64 31.40 -44.18
C ASP A 182 -25.07 32.62 -44.90
N SER A 183 -23.76 32.88 -44.77
CA SER A 183 -23.07 33.96 -45.48
C SER A 183 -23.09 33.77 -47.00
N LYS A 184 -22.79 32.55 -47.48
CA LYS A 184 -22.83 32.22 -48.90
C LYS A 184 -24.25 32.29 -49.46
N GLN A 185 -25.23 31.75 -48.75
CA GLN A 185 -26.64 31.80 -49.15
C GLN A 185 -27.15 33.24 -49.19
N SER A 186 -26.80 34.07 -48.20
CA SER A 186 -27.19 35.48 -48.15
C SER A 186 -26.60 36.28 -49.32
N LYS A 187 -25.33 36.04 -49.66
CA LYS A 187 -24.66 36.65 -50.83
C LYS A 187 -25.28 36.18 -52.15
N LEU A 188 -25.65 34.91 -52.26
CA LEU A 188 -26.32 34.39 -53.45
C LEU A 188 -27.71 35.04 -53.61
N LYS A 189 -28.49 35.06 -52.52
CA LYS A 189 -29.82 35.66 -52.49
C LYS A 189 -29.79 37.15 -52.83
N SER A 190 -28.81 37.90 -52.32
CA SER A 190 -28.68 39.32 -52.65
C SER A 190 -28.38 39.55 -54.13
N LYS A 191 -27.43 38.78 -54.71
CA LYS A 191 -27.14 38.83 -56.16
C LYS A 191 -28.37 38.49 -57.00
N MET A 192 -29.08 37.42 -56.67
CA MET A 192 -30.30 37.02 -57.37
C MET A 192 -31.40 38.09 -57.27
N ASN A 193 -31.60 38.69 -56.09
CA ASN A 193 -32.57 39.76 -55.91
C ASN A 193 -32.22 41.01 -56.73
N THR A 194 -30.94 41.39 -56.79
CA THR A 194 -30.47 42.50 -57.63
C THR A 194 -30.77 42.24 -59.11
N LEU A 195 -30.42 41.05 -59.61
CA LEU A 195 -30.69 40.66 -60.99
C LEU A 195 -32.20 40.64 -61.30
N LEU A 196 -33.00 40.09 -60.38
CA LEU A 196 -34.46 40.05 -60.51
C LEU A 196 -35.07 41.45 -60.57
N GLN A 197 -34.56 42.41 -59.78
CA GLN A 197 -34.99 43.80 -59.87
C GLN A 197 -34.59 44.46 -61.19
N GLN A 198 -33.36 44.24 -61.66
CA GLN A 198 -32.90 44.75 -62.96
C GLN A 198 -33.77 44.24 -64.11
N LEU A 199 -34.05 42.93 -64.15
CA LEU A 199 -34.90 42.32 -65.16
C LEU A 199 -36.35 42.84 -65.09
N LYS A 200 -36.90 43.04 -63.88
CA LYS A 200 -38.24 43.64 -63.72
C LYS A 200 -38.30 45.07 -64.25
N THR A 201 -37.30 45.90 -63.93
CA THR A 201 -37.24 47.28 -64.43
C THR A 201 -37.17 47.30 -65.96
N GLN A 202 -36.33 46.45 -66.55
CA GLN A 202 -36.21 46.34 -67.99
C GLN A 202 -37.51 45.83 -68.65
N ALA A 203 -38.18 44.84 -68.06
CA ALA A 203 -39.48 44.34 -68.53
C ALA A 203 -40.57 45.42 -68.47
N ASN A 204 -40.59 46.25 -67.41
CA ASN A 204 -41.51 47.38 -67.30
C ASN A 204 -41.23 48.46 -68.37
N GLN A 205 -39.96 48.76 -68.64
CA GLN A 205 -39.58 49.70 -69.71
C GLN A 205 -40.08 49.21 -71.08
N ILE A 206 -39.89 47.92 -71.41
CA ILE A 206 -40.41 47.33 -72.64
C ILE A 206 -41.94 47.36 -72.68
N SER A 207 -42.61 47.07 -71.56
CA SER A 207 -44.09 47.12 -71.47
C SER A 207 -44.63 48.54 -71.71
N GLN A 208 -43.95 49.56 -71.16
CA GLN A 208 -44.29 50.96 -71.41
C GLN A 208 -44.10 51.31 -72.89
N LEU A 209 -42.99 50.90 -73.49
CA LEU A 209 -42.70 51.12 -74.90
C LEU A 209 -43.75 50.45 -75.81
N GLN A 210 -44.24 49.26 -75.46
CA GLN A 210 -45.35 48.60 -76.17
C GLN A 210 -46.64 49.42 -76.15
N SER A 211 -46.97 50.03 -75.00
CA SER A 211 -48.14 50.91 -74.85
C SER A 211 -47.99 52.21 -75.67
N GLU A 212 -46.80 52.81 -75.64
CA GLU A 212 -46.46 53.99 -76.44
C GLU A 212 -46.51 53.69 -77.95
N PHE A 213 -45.98 52.55 -78.37
CA PHE A 213 -46.04 52.08 -79.76
C PHE A 213 -47.49 51.94 -80.24
N SER A 214 -48.37 51.36 -79.42
CA SER A 214 -49.79 51.23 -79.76
C SER A 214 -50.43 52.59 -80.05
N LYS A 215 -50.14 53.62 -79.26
CA LYS A 215 -50.62 55.00 -79.50
C LYS A 215 -50.00 55.59 -80.77
N MET A 216 -48.71 55.38 -81.00
CA MET A 216 -48.04 55.85 -82.22
C MET A 216 -48.71 55.28 -83.46
N THR A 217 -49.01 53.98 -83.49
CA THR A 217 -49.69 53.35 -84.64
C THR A 217 -51.09 53.90 -84.92
N GLN A 218 -51.74 54.49 -83.92
CA GLN A 218 -53.10 55.03 -84.05
C GLN A 218 -53.14 56.52 -84.44
N TYR A 219 -52.15 57.31 -84.00
CA TYR A 219 -52.22 58.77 -84.07
C TYR A 219 -51.03 59.46 -84.74
N ALA A 220 -49.90 58.78 -84.95
CA ALA A 220 -48.68 59.41 -85.45
C ALA A 220 -48.68 59.59 -86.98
N THR A 221 -48.02 60.66 -87.46
CA THR A 221 -47.73 60.86 -88.88
C THR A 221 -46.67 59.88 -89.40
N GLU A 222 -46.56 59.70 -90.72
CA GLU A 222 -45.55 58.79 -91.32
C GLU A 222 -44.11 59.10 -90.88
N LEU A 223 -43.74 60.39 -90.81
CA LEU A 223 -42.41 60.80 -90.35
C LEU A 223 -42.18 60.47 -88.86
N GLN A 224 -43.19 60.71 -88.01
CA GLN A 224 -43.12 60.36 -86.58
C GLN A 224 -43.03 58.85 -86.37
N MET A 225 -43.75 58.06 -87.19
CA MET A 225 -43.65 56.60 -87.17
C MET A 225 -42.26 56.12 -87.56
N TYR A 226 -41.66 56.66 -88.62
CA TYR A 226 -40.32 56.27 -89.05
C TYR A 226 -39.26 56.54 -87.97
N VAL A 227 -39.31 57.72 -87.32
CA VAL A 227 -38.38 58.05 -86.23
C VAL A 227 -38.63 57.18 -84.99
N GLY A 228 -39.89 57.01 -84.59
CA GLY A 228 -40.27 56.19 -83.44
C GLY A 228 -39.88 54.72 -83.59
N LEU A 229 -40.03 54.14 -84.79
CA LEU A 229 -39.62 52.76 -85.08
C LEU A 229 -38.12 52.54 -84.87
N ARG A 230 -37.26 53.49 -85.27
CA ARG A 230 -35.81 53.37 -85.05
C ARG A 230 -35.44 53.40 -83.56
N GLU A 231 -36.13 54.21 -82.76
CA GLU A 231 -35.88 54.26 -81.31
C GLU A 231 -36.34 52.98 -80.61
N ILE A 232 -37.47 52.41 -81.04
CA ILE A 232 -37.97 51.12 -80.55
C ILE A 232 -37.01 50.00 -80.94
N GLU A 233 -36.59 49.93 -82.19
CA GLU A 233 -35.63 48.93 -82.69
C GLU A 233 -34.33 49.00 -81.87
N LYS A 234 -33.82 50.20 -81.63
CA LYS A 234 -32.63 50.40 -80.80
C LYS A 234 -32.83 49.87 -79.38
N THR A 235 -33.89 50.30 -78.69
CA THR A 235 -34.16 49.89 -77.29
C THR A 235 -34.39 48.38 -77.17
N THR A 236 -35.13 47.79 -78.12
CA THR A 236 -35.38 46.33 -78.13
C THR A 236 -34.12 45.53 -78.45
N SER A 237 -33.27 46.01 -79.36
CA SER A 237 -31.97 45.40 -79.67
C SER A 237 -31.01 45.45 -78.48
N GLU A 238 -30.93 46.60 -77.79
CA GLU A 238 -30.15 46.75 -76.56
C GLU A 238 -30.65 45.79 -75.47
N ALA A 239 -31.97 45.65 -75.33
CA ALA A 239 -32.56 44.75 -74.36
C ALA A 239 -32.27 43.27 -74.66
N ALA A 240 -32.39 42.86 -75.93
CA ALA A 240 -32.08 41.50 -76.37
C ALA A 240 -30.60 41.18 -76.17
N LYS A 241 -29.71 42.12 -76.50
CA LYS A 241 -28.27 41.96 -76.26
C LYS A 241 -27.96 41.78 -74.77
N HIS A 242 -28.57 42.57 -73.89
CA HIS A 242 -28.39 42.41 -72.45
C HIS A 242 -28.83 41.02 -71.95
N LEU A 243 -29.93 40.45 -72.48
CA LEU A 243 -30.36 39.09 -72.13
C LEU A 243 -29.37 38.02 -72.61
N GLU A 244 -28.82 38.16 -73.82
CA GLU A 244 -27.77 37.27 -74.31
C GLU A 244 -26.47 37.40 -73.51
N ASP A 245 -26.10 38.61 -73.09
CA ASP A 245 -24.95 38.85 -72.21
C ASP A 245 -25.15 38.18 -70.83
N LEU A 246 -26.36 38.24 -70.26
CA LEU A 246 -26.71 37.59 -69.00
C LEU A 246 -26.72 36.04 -69.10
N LYS A 247 -27.16 35.53 -70.24
CA LYS A 247 -27.19 34.09 -70.51
C LYS A 247 -25.78 33.54 -70.73
N SER A 248 -25.00 34.19 -71.60
CA SER A 248 -23.63 33.77 -71.91
C SER A 248 -22.66 33.98 -70.74
N GLY A 249 -22.93 34.96 -69.88
CA GLY A 249 -22.17 35.21 -68.66
C GLY A 249 -22.53 34.30 -67.48
N GLY A 250 -23.48 33.36 -67.65
CA GLY A 250 -23.87 32.40 -66.62
C GLY A 250 -24.66 32.98 -65.45
N GLN A 251 -25.12 34.24 -65.52
CA GLN A 251 -25.93 34.84 -64.46
C GLN A 251 -27.33 34.21 -64.33
N LEU A 252 -27.77 33.49 -65.36
CA LEU A 252 -29.04 32.76 -65.41
C LEU A 252 -28.89 31.27 -65.12
N ASP A 253 -27.68 30.78 -64.85
CA ASP A 253 -27.42 29.36 -64.58
C ASP A 253 -28.10 28.91 -63.27
N GLU A 254 -28.51 27.63 -63.24
CA GLU A 254 -29.03 27.02 -62.02
C GLU A 254 -27.91 26.86 -60.99
N VAL A 255 -28.19 27.26 -59.75
CA VAL A 255 -27.22 27.18 -58.65
C VAL A 255 -27.60 26.04 -57.72
N ASN A 256 -26.68 25.07 -57.59
CA ASN A 256 -26.81 23.95 -56.66
C ASN A 256 -25.88 24.15 -55.45
N LEU A 257 -26.41 23.85 -54.26
CA LEU A 257 -25.65 23.90 -53.02
C LEU A 257 -25.31 22.47 -52.58
N GLU A 258 -24.03 22.17 -52.49
CA GLU A 258 -23.52 20.88 -52.06
C GLU A 258 -22.64 21.05 -50.82
N LEU A 259 -22.88 20.22 -49.80
CA LEU A 259 -22.07 20.15 -48.59
C LEU A 259 -21.15 18.93 -48.68
N THR A 260 -19.84 19.16 -48.56
CA THR A 260 -18.86 18.08 -48.38
C THR A 260 -18.38 18.08 -46.94
N ILE A 261 -18.65 16.99 -46.22
CA ILE A 261 -18.18 16.81 -44.83
C ILE A 261 -16.71 16.37 -44.84
N SER A 262 -15.90 16.97 -43.98
CA SER A 262 -14.48 16.63 -43.81
C SER A 262 -14.29 15.14 -43.48
N SER A 263 -13.32 14.51 -44.15
CA SER A 263 -12.96 13.10 -43.96
C SER A 263 -12.35 12.82 -42.58
N GLU A 264 -11.74 13.84 -41.98
CA GLU A 264 -11.12 13.83 -40.66
C GLU A 264 -12.18 13.69 -39.55
N LEU A 265 -13.35 14.32 -39.71
CA LEU A 265 -14.47 14.10 -38.78
C LEU A 265 -15.00 12.66 -38.87
N GLN A 266 -14.99 12.07 -40.06
CA GLN A 266 -15.42 10.68 -40.26
C GLN A 266 -14.44 9.67 -39.67
N SER A 267 -13.13 10.00 -39.66
CA SER A 267 -12.10 9.12 -39.10
C SER A 267 -12.16 9.09 -37.57
N ILE A 268 -12.51 10.20 -36.91
CA ILE A 268 -12.69 10.23 -35.43
C ILE A 268 -13.66 9.13 -34.97
N LEU A 269 -14.78 8.94 -35.68
CA LEU A 269 -15.79 7.92 -35.34
C LEU A 269 -15.31 6.48 -35.54
N LYS A 270 -14.29 6.25 -36.38
CA LYS A 270 -13.75 4.93 -36.70
C LYS A 270 -12.51 4.59 -35.88
N ASP A 271 -11.64 5.57 -35.67
CA ASP A 271 -10.28 5.36 -35.17
C ASP A 271 -10.20 5.48 -33.65
N VAL A 272 -11.05 6.31 -33.03
CA VAL A 272 -11.04 6.51 -31.57
C VAL A 272 -11.88 5.42 -30.88
N LYS A 273 -11.22 4.46 -30.22
CA LYS A 273 -11.88 3.32 -29.56
C LYS A 273 -11.91 3.40 -28.04
N SER A 274 -11.07 4.23 -27.42
CA SER A 274 -11.02 4.40 -25.98
C SER A 274 -10.63 5.83 -25.61
N PHE A 275 -11.00 6.25 -24.40
CA PHE A 275 -10.59 7.54 -23.81
C PHE A 275 -9.19 7.51 -23.20
N GLY A 276 -8.65 6.31 -22.96
CA GLY A 276 -7.38 6.07 -22.29
C GLY A 276 -7.46 4.87 -21.35
N ASP A 277 -6.33 4.62 -20.68
CA ASP A 277 -6.14 3.47 -19.79
C ASP A 277 -5.88 3.92 -18.35
N ILE A 278 -6.42 3.18 -17.38
CA ILE A 278 -6.17 3.41 -15.96
C ILE A 278 -5.16 2.39 -15.47
N ASN A 279 -3.96 2.85 -15.11
CA ASN A 279 -2.90 2.01 -14.57
C ASN A 279 -2.72 2.25 -13.06
N ILE A 280 -2.78 1.17 -12.27
CA ILE A 280 -2.55 1.21 -10.82
C ILE A 280 -1.15 0.67 -10.54
N ASN A 281 -0.23 1.58 -10.23
CA ASN A 281 1.13 1.21 -9.84
C ASN A 281 1.23 1.10 -8.32
N THR A 282 1.87 0.02 -7.85
CA THR A 282 2.17 -0.16 -6.44
C THR A 282 3.67 -0.01 -6.22
N SER A 283 4.03 0.74 -5.17
CA SER A 283 5.41 0.85 -4.69
C SER A 283 5.56 0.10 -3.36
N PRO A 284 6.74 -0.45 -3.08
CA PRO A 284 7.00 -1.13 -1.82
C PRO A 284 6.83 -0.18 -0.63
N PHE A 285 6.35 -0.74 0.47
CA PHE A 285 6.21 -0.03 1.74
C PHE A 285 7.61 0.18 2.36
N THR A 286 8.02 1.43 2.57
CA THR A 286 9.37 1.80 3.02
C THR A 286 9.45 2.30 4.46
N LEU A 287 8.39 2.13 5.26
CA LEU A 287 8.39 2.62 6.63
C LEU A 287 9.40 1.84 7.49
N GLN A 288 10.26 2.57 8.20
CA GLN A 288 11.23 1.99 9.11
C GLN A 288 10.56 1.70 10.45
N LEU A 289 10.23 0.43 10.69
CA LEU A 289 9.61 -0.01 11.94
C LEU A 289 10.67 -0.23 13.01
N LYS A 290 10.32 0.01 14.26
CA LYS A 290 11.15 -0.37 15.40
C LYS A 290 11.29 -1.89 15.45
N ALA A 291 12.53 -2.38 15.52
CA ALA A 291 12.80 -3.82 15.55
C ALA A 291 12.37 -4.43 16.89
N GLY A 292 11.50 -5.44 16.83
CA GLY A 292 11.20 -6.29 18.00
C GLY A 292 12.38 -7.20 18.33
N ARG A 293 12.56 -7.49 19.62
CA ARG A 293 13.59 -8.44 20.07
C ARG A 293 13.21 -9.88 19.77
N LYS A 294 14.23 -10.75 19.73
CA LYS A 294 14.10 -12.20 19.52
C LYS A 294 14.38 -13.03 20.78
N ASP A 295 14.72 -12.39 21.89
CA ASP A 295 15.16 -13.10 23.10
C ASP A 295 13.97 -13.64 23.91
N GLN A 296 14.08 -14.87 24.40
CA GLN A 296 13.06 -15.49 25.25
C GLN A 296 13.15 -14.96 26.70
N ALA A 297 12.01 -14.80 27.37
CA ALA A 297 11.90 -14.28 28.74
C ALA A 297 12.82 -14.95 29.78
N GLN A 298 13.21 -16.20 29.50
CA GLN A 298 13.96 -17.10 30.37
C GLN A 298 15.44 -16.73 30.49
N TYR A 299 16.01 -16.11 29.46
CA TYR A 299 17.45 -15.74 29.43
C TYR A 299 17.76 -14.45 30.19
N LEU A 300 16.75 -13.62 30.44
CA LEU A 300 16.93 -12.29 31.04
C LEU A 300 16.89 -12.29 32.58
N VAL A 301 16.55 -13.43 33.21
CA VAL A 301 16.58 -13.58 34.68
C VAL A 301 18.02 -13.77 35.21
N HIS A 302 18.99 -14.13 34.34
CA HIS A 302 20.37 -14.47 34.77
C HIS A 302 21.53 -13.89 33.94
N ALA A 303 21.34 -12.90 33.06
CA ALA A 303 22.46 -12.29 32.34
C ALA A 303 22.82 -10.93 32.99
N THR A 304 23.94 -10.83 33.71
CA THR A 304 25.25 -10.58 33.10
C THR A 304 26.39 -11.33 33.81
N PRO A 305 27.04 -12.33 33.18
CA PRO A 305 28.36 -12.75 33.63
C PRO A 305 29.37 -11.64 33.29
N THR A 306 30.11 -11.15 34.28
CA THR A 306 31.27 -10.28 34.04
C THR A 306 32.39 -11.09 33.38
N ILE A 307 33.18 -10.46 32.49
CA ILE A 307 34.33 -11.09 31.79
C ILE A 307 35.27 -11.81 32.78
N GLU A 308 35.38 -11.29 34.00
CA GLU A 308 36.18 -11.82 35.11
C GLU A 308 35.78 -13.24 35.57
N GLN A 309 34.56 -13.69 35.27
CA GLN A 309 34.05 -15.01 35.66
C GLN A 309 34.20 -16.07 34.55
N ILE A 310 34.71 -15.69 33.37
CA ILE A 310 34.92 -16.62 32.25
C ILE A 310 36.20 -17.42 32.52
N LYS A 311 36.05 -18.67 32.97
CA LYS A 311 37.15 -19.63 32.97
C LYS A 311 37.29 -20.24 31.57
N PRO A 312 38.39 -19.98 30.82
CA PRO A 312 38.58 -20.62 29.54
C PRO A 312 38.67 -22.13 29.74
N SER A 313 37.91 -22.88 28.94
CA SER A 313 37.98 -24.33 28.89
C SER A 313 38.25 -24.75 27.45
N LEU A 314 39.02 -25.82 27.29
CA LEU A 314 39.26 -26.40 25.97
C LEU A 314 37.95 -27.03 25.48
N LEU A 315 37.26 -26.33 24.59
CA LEU A 315 36.00 -26.82 24.01
C LEU A 315 36.25 -27.81 22.88
N ARG A 316 37.29 -27.59 22.07
CA ARG A 316 37.64 -28.45 20.93
C ARG A 316 39.06 -28.24 20.44
N GLN A 317 39.65 -29.27 19.85
CA GLN A 317 40.91 -29.19 19.09
C GLN A 317 40.61 -29.23 17.60
N LEU A 318 41.23 -28.32 16.84
CA LEU A 318 41.12 -28.28 15.39
C LEU A 318 42.28 -29.04 14.76
N THR A 319 41.98 -29.95 13.84
CA THR A 319 42.98 -30.75 13.13
C THR A 319 43.25 -30.14 11.76
N ILE A 320 44.46 -29.61 11.59
CA ILE A 320 44.92 -29.00 10.33
C ILE A 320 45.56 -30.08 9.45
N PRO A 321 45.21 -30.16 8.14
CA PRO A 321 45.84 -31.08 7.20
C PRO A 321 47.36 -30.86 7.08
N GLN A 322 48.13 -31.95 6.92
CA GLN A 322 49.60 -31.90 6.89
C GLN A 322 50.18 -31.14 5.68
N ASP A 323 49.41 -31.03 4.60
CA ASP A 323 49.72 -30.28 3.39
C ASP A 323 49.55 -28.76 3.55
N MET A 324 48.79 -28.31 4.56
CA MET A 324 48.66 -26.89 4.90
C MET A 324 49.80 -26.46 5.85
N LYS A 325 50.83 -25.83 5.29
CA LYS A 325 51.95 -25.27 6.08
C LYS A 325 51.65 -23.82 6.47
N ASN A 326 51.95 -23.46 7.73
CA ASN A 326 51.92 -22.09 8.28
C ASN A 326 50.54 -21.39 8.30
N ILE A 327 49.52 -22.04 8.89
CA ILE A 327 48.24 -21.37 9.17
C ILE A 327 48.40 -20.36 10.31
N ASN A 328 47.98 -19.11 10.08
CA ASN A 328 48.01 -18.03 11.05
C ASN A 328 46.59 -17.57 11.37
N ILE A 329 46.06 -18.08 12.49
CA ILE A 329 44.67 -17.86 12.89
C ILE A 329 44.49 -16.44 13.43
N LYS A 330 43.75 -15.60 12.69
CA LYS A 330 43.35 -14.25 13.14
C LYS A 330 42.02 -14.24 13.86
N ALA A 331 41.09 -15.08 13.43
CA ALA A 331 39.74 -15.13 13.96
C ALA A 331 39.15 -16.54 13.89
N CYS A 332 38.25 -16.81 14.84
CA CYS A 332 37.46 -18.03 14.88
C CYS A 332 35.99 -17.65 15.08
N THR A 333 35.17 -17.86 14.05
CA THR A 333 33.73 -17.66 14.12
C THR A 333 33.03 -19.01 14.28
N ILE A 334 32.21 -19.16 15.32
CA ILE A 334 31.36 -20.36 15.51
C ILE A 334 30.02 -20.11 14.82
N LEU A 335 29.62 -21.02 13.93
CA LEU A 335 28.35 -20.96 13.22
C LEU A 335 27.20 -21.54 14.07
N PRO A 336 25.92 -21.17 13.79
CA PRO A 336 24.77 -21.70 14.52
C PRO A 336 24.60 -23.22 14.47
N ASP A 337 25.14 -23.87 13.44
CA ASP A 337 25.14 -25.33 13.29
C ASP A 337 26.30 -26.02 14.05
N GLY A 338 27.14 -25.23 14.74
CA GLY A 338 28.29 -25.68 15.53
C GLY A 338 29.62 -25.71 14.78
N LYS A 339 29.63 -25.48 13.46
CA LYS A 339 30.86 -25.50 12.65
C LYS A 339 31.74 -24.29 12.97
N TYR A 340 33.04 -24.40 12.65
CA TYR A 340 34.00 -23.34 12.89
C TYR A 340 34.48 -22.76 11.57
N LEU A 341 34.50 -21.43 11.47
CA LEU A 341 35.17 -20.72 10.40
C LEU A 341 36.43 -20.09 10.96
N ILE A 342 37.56 -20.50 10.41
CA ILE A 342 38.89 -20.03 10.78
C ILE A 342 39.37 -19.09 9.69
N LEU A 343 39.72 -17.88 10.09
CA LEU A 343 40.34 -16.90 9.22
C LEU A 343 41.87 -17.07 9.32
N ASP A 344 42.44 -17.63 8.27
CA ASP A 344 43.87 -17.78 8.07
C ASP A 344 44.41 -16.56 7.31
N ASP A 345 45.50 -15.94 7.78
CA ASP A 345 46.04 -14.71 7.22
C ASP A 345 47.57 -14.66 7.21
N ASP A 346 48.17 -14.59 6.02
CA ASP A 346 49.62 -14.49 5.85
C ASP A 346 50.11 -13.05 5.61
N PHE A 347 49.30 -12.05 5.98
CA PHE A 347 49.51 -10.61 5.74
C PHE A 347 49.44 -10.16 4.27
N VAL A 348 49.40 -11.09 3.31
CA VAL A 348 49.28 -10.80 1.88
C VAL A 348 47.91 -11.23 1.36
N THR A 349 47.46 -12.41 1.77
CA THR A 349 46.18 -13.00 1.46
C THR A 349 45.52 -13.53 2.73
N SER A 350 44.21 -13.68 2.69
CA SER A 350 43.46 -14.33 3.76
C SER A 350 42.57 -15.41 3.18
N ASN A 351 42.45 -16.54 3.89
CA ASN A 351 41.59 -17.64 3.50
C ASN A 351 40.60 -17.92 4.62
N LEU A 352 39.34 -18.11 4.25
CA LEU A 352 38.32 -18.53 5.18
C LEU A 352 38.19 -20.05 5.10
N LEU A 353 38.57 -20.74 6.16
CA LEU A 353 38.61 -22.20 6.25
C LEU A 353 37.42 -22.70 7.06
N LEU A 354 36.71 -23.71 6.56
CA LEU A 354 35.58 -24.34 7.25
C LEU A 354 36.02 -25.64 7.93
N PHE A 355 35.67 -25.75 9.21
CA PHE A 355 35.87 -26.93 10.03
C PHE A 355 34.53 -27.45 10.54
N SER A 356 34.46 -28.77 10.70
CA SER A 356 33.26 -29.46 11.14
C SER A 356 32.99 -29.31 12.64
N ASN A 357 31.82 -29.79 13.03
CA ASN A 357 31.39 -30.20 14.38
C ASN A 357 32.54 -30.63 15.28
N ASP A 358 33.25 -31.62 14.78
CA ASP A 358 34.28 -32.43 15.38
C ASP A 358 35.69 -31.85 15.26
N GLY A 359 35.84 -30.68 14.63
CA GLY A 359 37.12 -29.97 14.51
C GLY A 359 37.98 -30.48 13.35
N MET A 360 37.41 -31.21 12.39
CA MET A 360 38.12 -31.64 11.18
C MET A 360 38.00 -30.57 10.09
N PHE A 361 39.09 -30.32 9.38
CA PHE A 361 39.07 -29.45 8.21
C PHE A 361 38.14 -30.01 7.13
N MET A 362 37.25 -29.18 6.61
CA MET A 362 36.31 -29.56 5.56
C MET A 362 36.74 -29.02 4.21
N ARG A 363 36.90 -27.69 4.10
CA ARG A 363 37.25 -27.02 2.85
C ARG A 363 37.64 -25.56 3.06
N GLU A 364 38.34 -25.01 2.08
CA GLU A 364 38.46 -23.58 1.89
C GLU A 364 37.15 -23.03 1.32
N VAL A 365 36.65 -21.95 1.93
CA VAL A 365 35.37 -21.33 1.58
C VAL A 365 35.59 -20.22 0.58
N VAL A 366 36.48 -19.27 0.89
CA VAL A 366 36.81 -18.11 0.07
C VAL A 366 38.26 -17.70 0.34
N LYS A 367 38.95 -17.33 -0.74
CA LYS A 367 40.25 -16.67 -0.72
C LYS A 367 40.12 -15.18 -0.99
N PHE A 368 40.78 -14.38 -0.18
CA PHE A 368 40.87 -12.93 -0.31
C PHE A 368 42.27 -12.55 -0.77
N THR A 369 42.36 -11.62 -1.73
CA THR A 369 43.65 -11.13 -2.27
C THR A 369 44.26 -10.02 -1.41
N ARG A 370 43.86 -9.93 -0.13
CA ARG A 370 44.28 -8.91 0.84
C ARG A 370 44.26 -9.55 2.22
N GLY A 371 45.10 -9.02 3.12
CA GLY A 371 45.06 -9.38 4.53
C GLY A 371 43.75 -8.98 5.23
N SER A 372 43.59 -9.44 6.46
CA SER A 372 42.36 -9.37 7.26
C SER A 372 42.65 -9.19 8.75
N TYR A 373 41.66 -8.67 9.48
CA TYR A 373 41.74 -8.42 10.92
C TYR A 373 40.87 -9.37 11.73
N ASP A 374 39.65 -9.62 11.27
CA ASP A 374 38.68 -10.38 12.03
C ASP A 374 37.56 -10.93 11.13
N SER A 375 36.78 -11.89 11.65
CA SER A 375 35.55 -12.39 11.04
C SER A 375 34.44 -12.48 12.09
N CYS A 376 33.20 -12.26 11.66
CA CYS A 376 32.03 -12.38 12.54
C CYS A 376 30.81 -12.89 11.79
N PHE A 377 30.04 -13.76 12.43
CA PHE A 377 28.76 -14.23 11.91
C PHE A 377 27.73 -13.10 11.93
N VAL A 378 27.05 -12.87 10.80
CA VAL A 378 26.06 -11.78 10.68
C VAL A 378 24.63 -12.34 10.73
N ARG A 379 24.33 -13.30 9.85
CA ARG A 379 23.01 -13.94 9.72
C ARG A 379 23.13 -15.18 8.83
N THR A 380 22.05 -15.94 8.68
CA THR A 380 21.98 -17.18 7.88
C THR A 380 22.81 -17.09 6.59
N ASN A 381 23.82 -17.98 6.47
CA ASN A 381 24.76 -18.07 5.35
C ASN A 381 25.59 -16.80 5.05
N THR A 382 25.75 -15.89 6.02
CA THR A 382 26.49 -14.63 5.84
C THR A 382 27.49 -14.42 6.98
N VAL A 383 28.76 -14.24 6.61
CA VAL A 383 29.86 -13.90 7.52
C VAL A 383 30.53 -12.63 7.00
N ALA A 384 30.78 -11.68 7.91
CA ALA A 384 31.55 -10.49 7.61
C ALA A 384 33.04 -10.78 7.87
N VAL A 385 33.90 -10.35 6.97
CA VAL A 385 35.37 -10.41 7.12
C VAL A 385 35.91 -8.99 7.00
N ALA A 386 36.66 -8.54 8.00
CA ALA A 386 37.30 -7.23 8.01
C ALA A 386 38.62 -7.31 7.23
N LEU A 387 38.63 -6.80 5.99
CA LEU A 387 39.82 -6.79 5.13
C LEU A 387 40.63 -5.51 5.29
N VAL A 388 41.95 -5.63 5.13
CA VAL A 388 42.87 -4.49 5.09
C VAL A 388 42.59 -3.65 3.84
N LYS A 389 42.49 -2.33 4.02
CA LYS A 389 42.31 -1.38 2.92
C LYS A 389 43.64 -1.16 2.21
N ASN A 390 43.69 -1.36 0.89
CA ASN A 390 44.85 -0.94 0.08
C ASN A 390 45.00 0.59 0.22
N ARG A 391 46.22 1.05 0.52
CA ARG A 391 46.55 2.47 0.40
C ARG A 391 46.63 2.88 -1.06
#